data_AF-A0A835E1N5-F1
#
_entry.id   AF-A0A835E1N5-F1
#
_cell.length_a   1.000
_cell.length_b   1.000
_cell.length_c   1.000
_cell.angle_alpha   90.00
_cell.angle_beta   90.00
_cell.angle_gamma   90.00
#
_symmetry.space_group_name_H-M   'P 1'
#
loop_
_entity.id
_entity.type
_entity.pdbx_description
1 polymer ?
#
loop_
_entity_poly.entity_id
_entity_poly.type
_entity_poly.pdbx_seq_one_letter_code
_entity_poly.pdbx_strand_id
1 'polypeptide(L)'
;MHLFTCSLSRWCWTFLNIQWDTSLDIMEMIVQSTRSFASRIFREIVIVTVWAIWTHRKWKHIFKEEFSLLLHRANSSLKLELESWFCNFHLTFPLFPLGLRPCNIKYYAFI
;
A
#
# COMPACT_ATOMS: atom_id res chain seq x y z
N MET A 1 -18.09 5.90 -7.00
CA MET A 1 -16.70 6.30 -7.29
C MET A 1 -16.14 7.15 -6.13
N HIS A 2 -15.99 6.56 -4.93
CA HIS A 2 -15.40 7.23 -3.75
C HIS A 2 -13.98 6.74 -3.42
N LEU A 3 -13.44 5.82 -4.23
CA LEU A 3 -12.15 5.18 -4.01
C LEU A 3 -10.95 6.07 -4.34
N PHE A 4 -11.14 7.15 -5.11
CA PHE A 4 -10.04 8.04 -5.55
C PHE A 4 -10.26 9.52 -5.17
N THR A 5 -11.51 9.94 -4.93
CA THR A 5 -11.87 11.36 -4.80
C THR A 5 -12.23 11.78 -3.37
N CYS A 6 -12.69 10.85 -2.53
CA CYS A 6 -13.04 11.11 -1.13
C CYS A 6 -11.80 11.56 -0.33
N SER A 7 -11.99 12.45 0.64
CA SER A 7 -10.92 12.95 1.52
C SER A 7 -10.13 11.82 2.19
N LEU A 8 -10.83 10.78 2.66
CA LEU A 8 -10.20 9.57 3.21
C LEU A 8 -9.34 8.88 2.16
N SER A 9 -9.89 8.61 0.98
CA SER A 9 -9.16 7.91 -0.08
C SER A 9 -7.91 8.66 -0.53
N ARG A 10 -8.01 9.98 -0.74
CA ARG A 10 -6.85 10.83 -1.08
C ARG A 10 -5.78 10.73 -0.02
N TRP A 11 -6.17 10.77 1.26
CA TRP A 11 -5.21 10.61 2.35
C TRP A 11 -4.54 9.23 2.36
N CYS A 12 -5.29 8.16 2.10
CA CYS A 12 -4.73 6.81 1.98
C CYS A 12 -3.73 6.69 0.82
N TRP A 13 -4.05 7.26 -0.34
CA TRP A 13 -3.18 7.24 -1.52
C TRP A 13 -1.93 8.10 -1.33
N THR A 14 -2.08 9.30 -0.76
CA THR A 14 -0.95 10.14 -0.36
C THR A 14 -0.07 9.45 0.66
N PHE A 15 -0.66 8.74 1.63
CA PHE A 15 0.10 7.96 2.60
C PHE A 15 0.98 6.94 1.89
N LEU A 16 0.46 6.24 0.88
CA LEU A 16 1.19 5.23 0.08
C LEU A 16 2.13 5.84 -0.98
N ASN A 17 2.24 7.16 -1.04
CA ASN A 17 2.97 7.89 -2.07
C ASN A 17 2.50 7.56 -3.50
N ILE A 18 1.19 7.32 -3.68
CA ILE A 18 0.56 7.09 -4.98
C ILE A 18 -0.29 8.32 -5.30
N GLN A 19 0.01 8.96 -6.43
CA GLN A 19 -0.76 10.08 -6.95
C GLN A 19 -1.69 9.61 -8.08
N TRP A 20 -2.93 10.07 -8.02
CA TRP A 20 -3.96 9.78 -9.01
C TRP A 20 -4.35 11.08 -9.71
N ASP A 21 -4.28 11.12 -11.03
CA ASP A 21 -4.74 12.26 -11.82
C ASP A 21 -6.24 12.10 -12.13
N THR A 22 -7.10 12.69 -11.30
CA THR A 22 -8.55 12.56 -11.47
C THR A 22 -9.12 13.32 -12.68
N SER A 23 -8.28 14.00 -13.47
CA SER A 23 -8.70 14.61 -14.73
C SER A 23 -8.77 13.61 -15.88
N LEU A 24 -8.16 12.43 -15.73
CA LEU A 24 -8.12 11.37 -16.74
C LEU A 24 -9.23 10.33 -16.55
N ASP A 25 -9.48 9.55 -17.59
CA ASP A 25 -10.30 8.33 -17.46
C ASP A 25 -9.61 7.30 -16.55
N ILE A 26 -10.40 6.47 -15.86
CA ILE A 26 -9.90 5.50 -14.87
C ILE A 26 -8.82 4.57 -15.44
N MET A 27 -8.91 4.19 -16.73
CA MET A 27 -7.94 3.32 -17.37
C MET A 27 -6.62 4.06 -17.59
N GLU A 28 -6.68 5.31 -18.02
CA GLU A 28 -5.50 6.17 -18.21
C GLU A 28 -4.84 6.52 -16.89
N MET A 29 -5.64 6.80 -15.85
CA MET A 29 -5.17 6.99 -14.47
C MET A 29 -4.34 5.79 -13.99
N ILE A 30 -4.86 4.57 -14.15
CA ILE A 30 -4.16 3.34 -13.76
C ILE A 30 -2.88 3.16 -14.56
N VAL A 31 -2.90 3.39 -15.87
CA VAL A 31 -1.71 3.27 -16.73
C VAL A 31 -0.64 4.29 -16.32
N GLN A 32 -1.02 5.54 -16.07
CA GLN A 32 -0.09 6.58 -15.63
C GLN A 32 0.52 6.23 -14.26
N SER A 33 -0.30 5.89 -13.26
CA SER A 33 0.18 5.56 -11.92
C SER A 33 1.05 4.28 -11.92
N THR A 34 0.74 3.30 -12.78
CA THR A 34 1.60 2.11 -12.96
C THR A 34 2.97 2.49 -13.50
N ARG A 35 3.03 3.39 -14.50
CA ARG A 35 4.29 3.86 -15.08
C ARG A 35 5.12 4.67 -14.09
N SER A 36 4.49 5.52 -13.28
CA SER A 36 5.20 6.31 -12.27
C SER A 36 5.70 5.46 -11.09
N PHE A 37 4.95 4.43 -10.70
CA PHE A 37 5.36 3.52 -9.63
C PHE A 37 6.48 2.56 -10.06
N ALA A 38 6.52 2.22 -11.36
CA ALA A 38 7.62 1.48 -12.01
C ALA A 38 7.99 0.14 -11.36
N SER A 39 7.05 -0.53 -10.70
CA SER A 39 7.28 -1.82 -10.03
C SER A 39 6.08 -2.75 -10.15
N ARG A 40 6.36 -4.06 -10.16
CA ARG A 40 5.36 -5.12 -10.35
C ARG A 40 4.45 -5.30 -9.14
N ILE A 41 4.87 -4.81 -7.97
CA ILE A 41 4.07 -4.83 -6.75
C ILE A 41 2.93 -3.79 -6.76
N PHE A 42 2.95 -2.84 -7.71
CA PHE A 42 1.96 -1.77 -7.80
C PHE A 42 0.53 -2.29 -7.72
N ARG A 43 0.23 -3.30 -8.54
CA ARG A 43 -1.11 -3.89 -8.62
C ARG A 43 -1.56 -4.45 -7.28
N GLU A 44 -0.68 -5.17 -6.60
CA GLU A 44 -0.99 -5.80 -5.32
C GLU A 44 -1.24 -4.74 -4.23
N ILE A 45 -0.43 -3.68 -4.19
CA ILE A 45 -0.62 -2.55 -3.27
C ILE A 45 -1.95 -1.85 -3.54
N VAL A 46 -2.27 -1.58 -4.81
CA VAL A 46 -3.53 -0.91 -5.18
C VAL A 46 -4.74 -1.75 -4.78
N ILE A 47 -4.72 -3.06 -5.03
CA ILE A 47 -5.81 -3.97 -4.66
C ILE A 47 -6.04 -3.97 -3.14
N VAL A 48 -4.99 -4.16 -2.35
CA VAL A 48 -5.09 -4.19 -0.88
C VAL A 48 -5.56 -2.84 -0.34
N THR A 49 -5.11 -1.74 -0.93
CA THR A 49 -5.51 -0.39 -0.53
C THR A 49 -6.97 -0.10 -0.83
N VAL A 50 -7.43 -0.44 -2.04
CA VAL A 50 -8.84 -0.28 -2.44
C VAL A 50 -9.73 -1.07 -1.49
N TRP A 51 -9.36 -2.31 -1.19
CA TRP A 51 -10.08 -3.16 -0.24
C TRP A 51 -10.15 -2.51 1.15
N ALA A 52 -9.02 -2.04 1.68
CA ALA A 52 -8.96 -1.37 2.98
C ALA A 52 -9.77 -0.07 3.03
N ILE A 53 -9.78 0.72 1.95
CA ILE A 53 -10.58 1.94 1.82
C ILE A 53 -12.08 1.60 1.81
N TRP A 54 -12.46 0.53 1.12
CA TRP A 54 -13.85 0.07 1.01
C TRP A 54 -14.44 -0.27 2.39
N THR A 55 -13.66 -0.81 3.32
CA THR A 55 -14.12 -1.12 4.68
C THR A 55 -14.16 0.11 5.63
N HIS A 56 -13.86 1.31 5.12
CA HIS A 56 -14.13 2.67 5.62
C HIS A 56 -13.60 3.11 7.01
N ARG A 57 -13.58 2.31 8.07
CA ARG A 57 -13.33 2.82 9.44
C ARG A 57 -11.98 2.47 10.08
N LYS A 58 -11.28 1.45 9.58
CA LYS A 58 -9.97 1.01 10.11
C LYS A 58 -9.01 0.65 8.98
N TRP A 59 -9.00 1.45 7.92
CA TRP A 59 -8.25 1.14 6.70
C TRP A 59 -6.78 0.80 6.97
N LYS A 60 -6.10 1.48 7.90
CA LYS A 60 -4.71 1.16 8.26
C LYS A 60 -4.54 -0.24 8.85
N HIS A 61 -5.49 -0.67 9.68
CA HIS A 61 -5.47 -1.99 10.31
C HIS A 61 -5.73 -3.07 9.26
N ILE A 62 -6.79 -2.88 8.46
CA ILE A 62 -7.18 -3.80 7.40
C ILE A 62 -6.09 -3.89 6.34
N PHE A 63 -5.50 -2.76 5.96
CA PHE A 63 -4.36 -2.74 5.04
C PHE A 63 -3.21 -3.61 5.57
N LYS A 64 -2.88 -3.51 6.85
CA LYS A 64 -1.82 -4.35 7.45
C LYS A 64 -2.17 -5.83 7.44
N GLU A 65 -3.39 -6.19 7.87
CA GLU A 65 -3.84 -7.59 7.88
C GLU A 65 -3.80 -8.20 6.48
N GLU A 66 -4.38 -7.50 5.51
CA GLU A 66 -4.47 -7.94 4.12
C GLU A 66 -3.10 -7.93 3.42
N PHE A 67 -2.24 -6.97 3.75
CA PHE A 67 -0.85 -6.95 3.27
C PHE A 67 -0.03 -8.12 3.85
N SER A 68 -0.25 -8.48 5.12
CA SER A 68 0.37 -9.67 5.73
C SER A 68 -0.10 -10.96 5.03
N LEU A 69 -1.40 -11.06 4.70
CA LEU A 69 -1.93 -12.19 3.93
C LEU A 69 -1.36 -12.23 2.50
N LEU A 70 -1.24 -11.07 1.85
CA LEU A 70 -0.59 -10.94 0.54
C LEU A 70 0.84 -11.45 0.59
N LEU A 71 1.65 -11.04 1.58
CA LEU A 71 3.02 -11.52 1.77
C LEU A 71 3.11 -13.02 2.01
N HIS A 72 2.13 -13.61 2.68
CA HIS A 72 2.06 -15.05 2.89
C HIS A 72 1.79 -15.82 1.59
N ARG A 73 0.94 -15.26 0.71
CA ARG A 73 0.53 -15.88 -0.57
C ARG A 73 1.46 -15.56 -1.74
N ALA A 74 2.25 -14.49 -1.64
CA ALA A 74 3.14 -14.03 -2.70
C ALA A 74 4.25 -15.05 -2.98
N ASN A 75 4.61 -15.20 -4.25
CA ASN A 75 5.80 -15.97 -4.65
C ASN A 75 7.08 -15.31 -4.13
N SER A 76 8.18 -16.07 -4.02
CA SER A 76 9.42 -15.60 -3.40
C SER A 76 9.98 -14.32 -4.03
N SER A 77 9.88 -14.16 -5.35
CA SER A 77 10.38 -12.96 -6.04
C SER A 77 9.56 -11.71 -5.69
N LEU A 78 8.23 -11.82 -5.74
CA LEU A 78 7.31 -10.71 -5.46
C LEU A 78 7.32 -10.36 -3.96
N LYS A 79 7.45 -11.38 -3.11
CA LYS A 79 7.55 -11.22 -1.67
C LYS A 79 8.74 -10.35 -1.30
N LEU A 80 9.94 -10.65 -1.79
CA LEU A 80 11.14 -9.85 -1.49
C LEU A 80 10.96 -8.37 -1.88
N GLU A 81 10.33 -8.11 -3.03
CA GLU A 81 10.06 -6.75 -3.50
C GLU A 81 9.02 -6.02 -2.62
N LEU A 82 7.94 -6.72 -2.22
CA LEU A 82 6.93 -6.21 -1.28
C LEU A 82 7.51 -5.92 0.10
N GLU A 83 8.33 -6.82 0.63
CA GLU A 83 9.00 -6.67 1.93
C GLU A 83 9.97 -5.48 1.91
N SER A 84 10.78 -5.37 0.84
CA SER A 84 11.70 -4.24 0.64
C SER A 84 10.94 -2.91 0.58
N TRP A 85 9.86 -2.86 -0.21
CA TRP A 85 9.01 -1.69 -0.31
C TRP A 85 8.41 -1.30 1.05
N PHE A 86 7.87 -2.27 1.80
CA PHE A 86 7.25 -2.01 3.10
C PHE A 86 8.25 -1.52 4.16
N CYS A 87 9.48 -2.05 4.15
CA CYS A 87 10.55 -1.58 5.04
C CYS A 87 10.96 -0.13 4.74
N ASN A 88 11.10 0.22 3.44
CA ASN A 88 11.44 1.58 3.01
C ASN A 88 10.30 2.58 3.28
N PHE A 89 9.06 2.11 3.14
CA PHE A 89 7.87 2.90 3.41
C PHE A 89 7.83 3.42 4.86
N HIS A 90 8.19 2.58 5.83
CA HIS A 90 8.26 2.93 7.25
C HIS A 90 9.31 4.02 7.59
N LEU A 91 10.33 4.22 6.75
CA LEU A 91 11.38 5.23 6.95
C LEU A 91 10.94 6.64 6.52
N THR A 92 9.89 6.76 5.73
CA THR A 92 9.48 8.04 5.10
C THR A 92 8.41 8.78 5.92
N PHE A 93 7.75 8.10 6.87
CA PHE A 93 6.75 8.71 7.77
C PHE A 93 7.08 8.39 9.24
N PRO A 94 7.60 9.36 10.02
CA PRO A 94 7.97 9.16 11.41
C PRO A 94 6.72 9.25 12.30
N LEU A 95 5.80 8.29 12.17
CA LEU A 95 4.68 8.13 13.11
C LEU A 95 4.91 6.98 14.10
N PHE A 96 6.11 6.38 14.10
CA PHE A 96 6.54 5.43 15.12
C PHE A 96 7.83 5.94 15.78
N PRO A 97 7.98 5.81 17.12
CA PRO A 97 9.20 6.24 17.80
C PRO A 97 10.39 5.48 17.23
N LEU A 98 11.42 6.25 16.87
CA LEU A 98 12.73 5.80 16.40
C LEU A 98 13.28 4.74 17.37
N GLY A 99 13.43 3.50 16.93
CA GLY A 99 14.07 2.49 17.77
C GLY A 99 14.00 1.04 17.30
N LEU A 100 13.12 0.69 16.37
CA LEU A 100 13.06 -0.66 15.80
C LEU A 100 13.19 -0.55 14.28
N ARG A 101 14.30 -1.05 13.72
CA ARG A 101 14.29 -1.53 12.34
C ARG A 101 13.73 -2.95 12.38
N PRO A 102 12.52 -3.23 11.87
CA PRO A 102 12.09 -4.60 11.69
C PRO A 102 12.12 -4.87 10.18
N CYS A 103 13.32 -5.08 9.62
CA CYS A 103 13.46 -5.86 8.38
C CYS A 103 13.14 -7.35 8.60
N ASN A 104 12.45 -7.70 9.69
CA ASN A 104 11.97 -9.03 10.01
C ASN A 104 10.45 -8.97 10.19
N ILE A 105 9.72 -9.13 9.09
CA ILE A 105 8.26 -9.19 9.04
C ILE A 105 7.69 -10.37 9.85
N LYS A 106 8.53 -11.30 10.29
CA LYS A 106 8.17 -12.34 11.28
C LYS A 106 7.54 -11.78 12.55
N TYR A 107 7.84 -10.53 12.94
CA TYR A 107 7.22 -9.88 14.10
C TYR A 107 5.79 -9.37 13.85
N TYR A 108 5.36 -9.23 12.60
CA TYR A 108 4.01 -8.76 12.24
C TYR A 108 3.05 -9.90 11.87
N ALA A 109 3.52 -11.15 11.86
CA ALA A 109 2.68 -12.32 11.58
C ALA A 109 1.99 -12.90 12.84
N PHE A 110 2.17 -12.29 14.02
CA PHE A 110 1.68 -12.83 15.31
C PHE A 110 1.08 -11.78 16.27
N ILE A 111 0.61 -10.64 15.76
CA ILE A 111 -0.16 -9.67 16.58
C ILE A 111 -1.47 -9.37 15.87
#